data_AF-A0A1I1X5U2-F1
#
_entry.id   AF-A0A1I1X5U2-F1
#
_cell.length_a   1.000
_cell.length_b   1.000
_cell.length_c   1.000
_cell.angle_alpha   90.00
_cell.angle_beta   90.00
_cell.angle_gamma   90.00
#
_symmetry.space_group_name_H-M   'P 1'
#
loop_
_entity.id
_entity.type
_entity.pdbx_description
1 polymer ?
#
loop_
_entity_poly.entity_id
_entity_poly.type
_entity_poly.pdbx_seq_one_letter_code
_entity_poly.pdbx_strand_id
1 'polypeptide(L)'
;MSYVDRMCLRLMAPCLLPALCGALFAWSAEGLLGLPRPAGGGSAPDLPSYLIVAGGAASVALYAVQAGRLLRWRRGRGAACYVCGCLLGRAREGRWGPYRPCLGCGKQHGV
;
A
#
# COMPACT_ATOMS: atom_id res chain seq x y z
N MET A 1 17.95 11.92 -5.81
CA MET A 1 16.61 11.83 -5.20
C MET A 1 16.54 12.67 -3.94
N SER A 2 15.58 13.60 -3.89
CA SER A 2 15.35 14.43 -2.71
C SER A 2 14.81 13.59 -1.53
N TYR A 3 14.84 14.14 -0.32
CA TYR A 3 14.20 13.49 0.84
C TYR A 3 12.69 13.36 0.67
N VAL A 4 12.07 14.31 -0.04
CA VAL A 4 10.64 14.32 -0.37
C VAL A 4 10.30 13.18 -1.33
N ASP A 5 11.13 12.94 -2.34
CA ASP A 5 10.91 11.82 -3.28
C ASP A 5 10.95 10.49 -2.54
N ARG A 6 11.95 10.29 -1.67
CA ARG A 6 12.06 9.07 -0.84
C ARG A 6 10.86 8.89 0.09
N MET A 7 10.37 9.99 0.67
CA MET A 7 9.16 9.98 1.49
C MET A 7 7.94 9.54 0.66
N CYS A 8 7.71 10.17 -0.50
CA CYS A 8 6.60 9.85 -1.39
C CYS A 8 6.66 8.39 -1.85
N LEU A 9 7.85 7.90 -2.22
CA LEU A 9 8.04 6.52 -2.67
C LEU A 9 7.72 5.51 -1.56
N ARG A 10 8.25 5.70 -0.35
CA ARG A 10 7.95 4.81 0.79
C ARG A 10 6.50 4.88 1.26
N LEU A 11 5.85 6.02 1.06
CA LEU A 11 4.45 6.23 1.40
C LEU A 11 3.51 5.57 0.37
N MET A 12 3.83 5.66 -0.92
CA MET A 12 2.98 5.18 -2.02
C MET A 12 3.28 3.75 -2.47
N ALA A 13 4.51 3.26 -2.31
CA ALA A 13 4.90 1.88 -2.63
C ALA A 13 3.92 0.80 -2.11
N PRO A 14 3.47 0.82 -0.83
CA PRO A 14 2.55 -0.21 -0.36
C PRO A 14 1.15 -0.14 -0.99
N CYS A 15 0.77 0.98 -1.63
CA CYS A 15 -0.53 1.09 -2.31
C CYS A 15 -0.58 0.26 -3.59
N LEU A 16 0.56 -0.11 -4.17
CA LEU A 16 0.63 -0.96 -5.37
C LEU A 16 0.52 -2.45 -5.04
N LEU A 17 0.76 -2.85 -3.78
CA LEU A 17 0.73 -4.26 -3.37
C LEU A 17 -0.62 -4.93 -3.63
N PRO A 18 -1.79 -4.35 -3.27
CA PRO A 18 -3.08 -5.00 -3.52
C PRO A 18 -3.38 -5.21 -5.01
N ALA A 19 -3.07 -4.24 -5.87
CA ALA A 19 -3.22 -4.37 -7.31
C ALA A 19 -2.32 -5.47 -7.88
N LEU A 20 -1.05 -5.54 -7.46
CA LEU A 20 -0.13 -6.61 -7.87
C LEU A 20 -0.63 -7.98 -7.41
N CYS A 21 -1.07 -8.10 -6.16
CA CYS A 21 -1.66 -9.34 -5.65
C CYS A 21 -2.93 -9.72 -6.44
N GLY A 22 -3.84 -8.78 -6.67
CA GLY A 22 -5.07 -9.01 -7.44
C GLY A 22 -4.79 -9.50 -8.87
N ALA A 23 -3.82 -8.89 -9.54
CA ALA A 23 -3.38 -9.33 -10.87
C ALA A 23 -2.74 -10.72 -10.86
N LEU A 24 -1.88 -11.03 -9.88
CA LEU A 24 -1.27 -12.35 -9.73
C LEU A 24 -2.33 -13.44 -9.46
N PHE A 25 -3.32 -13.16 -8.62
CA PHE A 25 -4.42 -14.09 -8.35
C PHE A 25 -5.36 -14.26 -9.54
N ALA A 26 -5.63 -13.20 -10.31
CA ALA A 26 -6.42 -13.30 -11.53
C ALA A 26 -5.71 -14.16 -12.58
N TRP A 27 -4.39 -13.97 -12.75
CA TRP A 27 -3.59 -14.77 -13.68
C TRP A 27 -3.54 -16.25 -13.29
N SER A 28 -3.39 -16.56 -12.00
CA SER A 28 -3.43 -17.95 -11.54
C SER A 28 -4.83 -18.58 -11.63
N ALA A 29 -5.89 -17.79 -11.41
CA ALA A 29 -7.26 -18.25 -11.56
C ALA A 29 -7.58 -18.61 -13.02
N GLU A 30 -7.20 -17.77 -13.98
CA GLU A 30 -7.31 -18.05 -15.42
C GLU A 30 -6.61 -19.36 -15.80
N GLY A 31 -5.39 -19.58 -15.31
CA GLY A 31 -4.66 -20.83 -15.55
C GLY A 31 -5.36 -22.09 -15.03
N LEU A 32 -6.06 -21.99 -13.89
CA LEU A 32 -6.88 -23.10 -13.35
C LEU A 32 -8.22 -23.27 -14.08
N LEU A 33 -8.82 -22.17 -14.54
CA LEU A 33 -10.11 -22.15 -15.24
C LEU A 33 -10.02 -22.74 -16.66
N GLY A 34 -8.85 -22.68 -17.30
CA GLY A 34 -8.59 -23.26 -18.62
C GLY A 34 -8.42 -24.79 -18.67
N LEU A 35 -8.42 -25.48 -17.52
CA LEU A 35 -8.38 -26.95 -17.48
C LEU A 35 -9.75 -27.55 -17.86
N PRO A 36 -9.79 -28.69 -18.57
CA PRO A 36 -11.05 -29.32 -18.95
C PRO A 36 -11.84 -29.69 -17.69
N ARG A 37 -12.90 -28.93 -17.41
CA ARG A 37 -13.78 -29.16 -16.26
C ARG A 37 -14.64 -30.39 -16.53
N PRO A 38 -14.72 -31.37 -15.60
CA PRO A 38 -15.73 -32.41 -15.69
C PRO A 38 -17.11 -31.77 -15.68
N ALA A 39 -17.94 -32.16 -16.64
CA ALA A 39 -19.26 -31.60 -16.93
C ALA A 39 -20.13 -31.55 -15.65
N GLY A 40 -20.50 -30.33 -15.23
CA GLY A 40 -21.32 -30.10 -14.02
C GLY A 40 -21.11 -28.75 -13.34
N GLY A 41 -20.07 -28.00 -13.71
CA GLY A 41 -19.87 -26.63 -13.22
C GLY A 41 -20.81 -25.65 -13.92
N GLY A 42 -21.85 -25.18 -13.22
CA GLY A 42 -22.68 -24.06 -13.68
C GLY A 42 -21.83 -22.83 -14.01
N SER A 43 -22.35 -21.94 -14.84
CA SER A 43 -21.72 -20.67 -15.27
C SER A 43 -21.11 -19.94 -14.08
N ALA A 44 -19.81 -20.13 -13.86
CA ALA A 44 -19.12 -19.48 -12.77
C ALA A 44 -19.03 -17.99 -13.11
N PRO A 45 -19.38 -17.07 -12.20
CA PRO A 45 -19.13 -15.65 -12.39
C PRO A 45 -17.64 -15.45 -12.74
N ASP A 46 -17.33 -14.44 -13.56
CA ASP A 46 -15.97 -14.09 -14.02
C ASP A 46 -15.05 -13.72 -12.84
N LEU A 47 -14.65 -14.74 -12.07
CA LEU A 47 -13.83 -14.66 -10.87
C LEU A 47 -12.52 -13.85 -11.10
N PRO A 48 -11.84 -13.98 -12.25
CA PRO A 48 -10.66 -13.17 -12.56
C PRO A 48 -10.98 -11.66 -12.61
N SER A 49 -12.12 -11.28 -13.18
CA SER A 49 -12.54 -9.87 -13.28
C SER A 49 -12.80 -9.26 -11.89
N TYR A 50 -13.47 -10.00 -11.01
CA TYR A 50 -13.73 -9.56 -9.63
C TYR A 50 -12.44 -9.40 -8.82
N LEU A 51 -11.44 -10.28 -9.01
CA LEU A 51 -10.15 -10.19 -8.34
C LEU A 51 -9.37 -8.93 -8.76
N ILE A 52 -9.40 -8.60 -10.06
CA ILE A 52 -8.77 -7.38 -10.59
C ILE A 52 -9.46 -6.13 -10.02
N VAL A 53 -10.79 -6.09 -10.07
CA VAL A 53 -11.58 -4.94 -9.57
C VAL A 53 -11.39 -4.77 -8.06
N ALA A 54 -11.44 -5.85 -7.28
CA ALA A 54 -11.24 -5.80 -5.83
C ALA A 54 -9.81 -5.34 -5.47
N GLY A 55 -8.79 -5.88 -6.16
CA GLY A 55 -7.41 -5.47 -5.97
C GLY A 55 -7.18 -3.99 -6.32
N GLY A 56 -7.74 -3.54 -7.45
CA GLY A 56 -7.70 -2.14 -7.87
C GLY A 56 -8.40 -1.21 -6.88
N ALA A 57 -9.61 -1.55 -6.44
CA ALA A 57 -10.37 -0.78 -5.46
C ALA A 57 -9.62 -0.64 -4.12
N ALA A 58 -9.03 -1.74 -3.63
CA ALA A 58 -8.20 -1.71 -2.43
C ALA A 58 -6.97 -0.81 -2.58
N SER A 59 -6.30 -0.86 -3.73
CA SER A 59 -5.17 0.01 -4.06
C SER A 59 -5.55 1.50 -4.07
N VAL A 60 -6.69 1.84 -4.69
CA VAL A 60 -7.22 3.22 -4.72
C VAL A 60 -7.57 3.71 -3.32
N ALA A 61 -8.23 2.86 -2.52
CA ALA A 61 -8.58 3.19 -1.14
C ALA A 61 -7.32 3.47 -0.29
N LEU A 62 -6.29 2.63 -0.39
CA LEU A 62 -5.02 2.86 0.29
C LEU A 62 -4.35 4.15 -0.20
N TYR A 63 -4.34 4.40 -1.50
CA TYR A 63 -3.79 5.63 -2.07
C TYR A 63 -4.49 6.87 -1.50
N ALA A 64 -5.82 6.88 -1.44
CA ALA A 64 -6.60 7.98 -0.88
C ALA A 64 -6.23 8.25 0.59
N VAL A 65 -6.06 7.19 1.40
CA VAL A 65 -5.62 7.31 2.80
C VAL A 65 -4.23 7.92 2.90
N GLN A 66 -3.27 7.46 2.07
CA GLN A 66 -1.91 7.99 2.09
C GLN A 66 -1.83 9.42 1.54
N ALA A 67 -2.60 9.74 0.50
CA ALA A 67 -2.74 11.09 -0.04
C ALA A 67 -3.31 12.05 1.02
N GLY A 68 -4.31 11.61 1.78
CA GLY A 68 -4.83 12.36 2.93
C GLY A 68 -3.77 12.63 4.00
N ARG A 69 -2.88 11.66 4.28
CA ARG A 69 -1.74 11.87 5.20
C ARG A 69 -0.73 12.89 4.65
N LEU A 70 -0.42 12.82 3.36
CA LEU A 70 0.48 13.75 2.69
C LEU A 70 -0.09 15.18 2.68
N LEU A 71 -1.39 15.32 2.43
CA LEU A 71 -2.10 16.61 2.45
C LEU A 71 -2.11 17.21 3.85
N ARG A 72 -2.37 16.40 4.89
CA ARG A 72 -2.30 16.86 6.28
C ARG A 72 -0.89 17.35 6.63
N TRP A 73 0.14 16.61 6.24
CA TRP A 73 1.54 17.02 6.41
C TRP A 73 1.84 18.33 5.68
N ARG A 74 1.42 18.49 4.42
CA ARG A 74 1.58 19.74 3.66
C ARG A 74 0.91 20.94 4.32
N ARG A 75 -0.20 20.74 5.03
CA ARG A 75 -0.90 21.76 5.82
C ARG A 75 -0.26 22.02 7.19
N GLY A 76 0.93 21.47 7.47
CA GLY A 76 1.60 21.55 8.77
C GLY A 76 0.93 20.72 9.87
N ARG A 77 -0.06 19.89 9.53
CA ARG A 77 -0.79 19.05 10.48
C ARG A 77 -0.26 17.62 10.42
N GLY A 78 0.72 17.31 11.24
CA GLY A 78 1.25 15.94 11.34
C GLY A 78 2.59 15.88 12.03
N ALA A 79 2.99 14.69 12.44
CA ALA A 79 4.30 14.47 13.00
C ALA A 79 5.36 14.62 11.89
N ALA A 80 6.22 15.63 12.01
CA ALA A 80 7.32 15.90 11.08
C ALA A 80 8.67 15.64 11.76
N CYS A 81 9.66 15.25 10.96
CA CYS A 81 11.04 15.11 11.40
C CYS A 81 11.66 16.49 11.62
N TYR A 82 12.23 16.74 12.80
CA TYR A 82 12.93 18.01 13.08
C TYR A 82 14.22 18.21 12.25
N VAL A 83 14.75 17.15 11.62
CA VAL A 83 15.98 17.21 10.82
C VAL A 83 15.68 17.57 9.36
N CYS A 84 14.70 16.90 8.73
CA CYS A 84 14.44 17.05 7.29
C CYS A 84 13.01 17.50 6.95
N GLY A 85 12.19 17.80 7.95
CA GLY A 85 10.80 18.24 7.78
C GLY A 85 9.83 17.18 7.25
N CYS A 86 10.31 16.00 6.86
CA CYS A 86 9.50 14.95 6.24
C CYS A 86 8.56 14.25 7.23
N LEU A 87 7.50 13.65 6.72
CA LEU A 87 6.48 12.93 7.48
C LEU A 87 7.07 11.74 8.25
N LEU A 88 6.66 11.62 9.51
CA LEU A 88 6.93 10.45 10.35
C LEU A 88 5.99 9.28 9.98
N GLY A 89 6.58 8.09 9.97
CA GLY A 89 5.89 6.84 9.69
C GLY A 89 4.95 6.40 10.82
N ARG A 90 4.45 5.17 10.69
CA ARG A 90 3.66 4.52 11.75
C ARG A 90 4.57 4.26 12.97
N ALA A 91 4.00 4.34 14.16
CA ALA A 91 4.68 3.90 15.38
C ALA A 91 5.00 2.40 15.29
N ARG A 92 6.19 2.03 15.76
CA ARG A 92 6.71 0.67 15.83
C ARG A 92 7.28 0.46 17.22
N GLU A 93 7.10 -0.70 17.82
CA GLU A 93 7.92 -1.06 18.98
C GLU A 93 9.37 -1.28 18.57
N GLY A 94 10.29 -0.79 19.39
CA GLY A 94 11.72 -1.07 19.31
C GLY A 94 12.25 -1.56 20.66
N ARG A 95 13.51 -2.01 20.65
CA ARG A 95 14.21 -2.50 21.85
C ARG A 95 14.18 -1.49 23.01
N TRP A 96 14.16 -0.20 22.71
CA TRP A 96 14.22 0.90 23.68
C TRP A 96 12.89 1.64 23.85
N GLY A 97 11.77 1.08 23.38
CA GLY A 97 10.44 1.69 23.43
C GLY A 97 9.84 2.00 22.05
N PRO A 98 8.63 2.58 22.02
CA PRO A 98 7.94 2.91 20.78
C PRO A 98 8.67 4.06 20.04
N TYR A 99 8.84 3.89 18.73
CA TYR A 99 9.46 4.90 17.88
C TYR A 99 8.72 5.04 16.54
N ARG A 100 8.88 6.20 15.90
CA ARG A 100 8.40 6.49 14.55
C ARG A 100 9.61 6.75 13.64
N PRO A 101 9.80 5.96 12.56
CA PRO A 101 10.83 6.24 11.59
C PRO A 101 10.40 7.38 10.66
N CYS A 102 11.32 8.30 10.34
CA CYS A 102 11.09 9.31 9.31
C CYS A 102 11.07 8.67 7.92
N LEU A 103 10.05 8.97 7.11
CA LEU A 103 9.92 8.42 5.77
C LEU A 103 10.95 8.98 4.79
N GLY A 104 11.45 10.19 5.00
CA GLY A 104 12.49 10.81 4.17
C GLY A 104 13.90 10.31 4.51
N CYS A 105 14.41 10.68 5.70
CA CYS A 105 15.79 10.41 6.10
C CYS A 105 16.00 9.05 6.80
N GLY A 106 14.94 8.38 7.25
CA GLY A 106 15.03 7.08 7.95
C GLY A 106 15.40 7.16 9.43
N LYS A 107 15.67 8.35 9.99
CA LYS A 107 15.97 8.50 11.42
C LYS A 107 14.77 8.09 12.28
N GLN A 108 15.07 7.53 13.46
CA GLN A 108 14.06 7.09 14.42
C GLN A 108 13.78 8.22 15.42
N HIS A 109 12.50 8.45 15.72
CA HIS A 109 12.06 9.43 16.70
C HIS A 109 11.27 8.70 17.77
N GLY A 110 11.68 8.85 19.04
CA GLY A 110 10.91 8.33 20.17
C GLY A 110 9.51 8.93 20.18
N VAL A 111 8.52 8.12 20.54
CA VAL A 111 7.12 8.54 20.74
C VAL A 111 6.87 8.77 22.21
#